data_AF-A0A934FF81-F1
#
_entry.id   AF-A0A934FF81-F1
#
_cell.length_a   1.000
_cell.length_b   1.000
_cell.length_c   1.000
_cell.angle_alpha   90.00
_cell.angle_beta   90.00
_cell.angle_gamma   90.00
#
_symmetry.space_group_name_H-M   'P 1'
#
loop_
_entity.id
_entity.type
_entity.pdbx_description
1 polymer ?
#
loop_
_entity_poly.entity_id
_entity_poly.type
_entity_poly.pdbx_seq_one_letter_code
_entity_poly.pdbx_strand_id
1 'polypeptide(L)'
;MSKNLYAIVDGEVHPFNCYKDYAELDALVACANTEEQAMELATMYEHGEIDTSAFRCEKCGGTHEVLQESGEGNRPANQSLKLW
;
A
#
# COMPACT_ATOMS: atom_id res chain seq x y z
N MET A 1 -8.85 11.93 0.81
CA MET A 1 -8.83 11.46 -0.58
C MET A 1 -8.77 9.94 -0.56
N SER A 2 -9.43 9.25 -1.49
CA SER A 2 -9.42 7.79 -1.53
C SER A 2 -8.10 7.32 -2.14
N LYS A 3 -7.28 6.59 -1.38
CA LYS A 3 -6.06 5.98 -1.89
C LYS A 3 -6.40 4.85 -2.86
N ASN A 4 -5.58 4.73 -3.90
CA ASN A 4 -5.63 3.62 -4.86
C ASN A 4 -4.56 2.59 -4.53
N LEU A 5 -4.78 1.36 -4.99
CA LEU A 5 -3.77 0.32 -4.94
C LEU A 5 -3.16 0.16 -6.33
N TYR A 6 -1.84 0.06 -6.37
CA TYR A 6 -1.05 -0.14 -7.57
C TYR A 6 -0.16 -1.37 -7.39
N ALA A 7 -0.03 -2.19 -8.42
CA ALA A 7 0.90 -3.31 -8.48
C ALA A 7 2.16 -2.84 -9.21
N ILE A 8 3.33 -3.10 -8.65
CA ILE A 8 4.62 -2.92 -9.29
C ILE A 8 5.11 -4.31 -9.69
N VAL A 9 5.27 -4.53 -10.99
CA VAL A 9 5.72 -5.78 -11.59
C VAL A 9 6.85 -5.46 -12.54
N ASP A 10 8.03 -6.06 -12.35
CA ASP A 10 9.20 -5.82 -13.20
C ASP A 10 9.55 -4.32 -13.41
N GLY A 11 9.26 -3.46 -12.42
CA GLY A 11 9.48 -2.02 -12.49
C GLY A 11 8.38 -1.22 -13.20
N GLU A 12 7.33 -1.87 -13.68
CA GLU A 12 6.14 -1.23 -14.26
C GLU A 12 5.01 -1.10 -13.23
N VAL A 13 4.36 0.07 -13.19
CA VAL A 13 3.23 0.34 -12.29
C VAL A 13 1.92 0.06 -13.03
N HIS A 14 1.08 -0.76 -12.43
CA HIS A 14 -0.24 -1.11 -12.93
C HIS A 14 -1.31 -0.86 -11.87
N PRO A 15 -2.54 -0.52 -12.25
CA PRO A 15 -3.64 -0.47 -11.30
C PRO A 15 -3.87 -1.87 -10.70
N PHE A 16 -3.78 -1.97 -9.37
CA PHE A 16 -4.02 -3.20 -8.65
C PHE A 16 -5.52 -3.45 -8.56
N ASN A 17 -5.92 -4.66 -8.96
CA ASN A 17 -7.29 -5.10 -8.83
C ASN A 17 -7.32 -6.32 -7.90
N CYS A 18 -7.98 -6.19 -6.74
CA CYS A 18 -8.12 -7.26 -5.75
C CYS A 18 -8.79 -8.54 -6.32
N TYR A 19 -9.36 -8.50 -7.55
CA TYR A 19 -9.97 -9.64 -8.26
C TYR A 19 -9.09 -10.28 -9.36
N LYS A 20 -7.95 -9.67 -9.72
CA LYS A 20 -7.00 -10.26 -10.68
C LYS A 20 -5.86 -10.91 -9.90
N ASP A 21 -5.39 -12.07 -10.39
CA ASP A 21 -4.31 -12.91 -9.85
C ASP A 21 -2.92 -12.26 -9.82
N TYR A 22 -2.79 -11.03 -9.31
CA TYR A 22 -1.50 -10.48 -8.90
C TYR A 22 -0.92 -11.24 -7.69
N ALA A 23 -1.67 -12.16 -7.09
CA ALA A 23 -1.21 -13.06 -6.04
C ALA A 23 -0.26 -14.16 -6.55
N GLU A 24 -0.26 -14.46 -7.86
CA GLU A 24 0.66 -15.43 -8.46
C GLU A 24 1.96 -14.80 -8.96
N LEU A 25 2.01 -13.46 -9.06
CA LEU A 25 3.21 -12.70 -9.40
C LEU A 25 3.85 -12.21 -8.10
N ASP A 26 5.18 -12.26 -7.99
CA ASP A 26 5.97 -11.57 -6.95
C ASP A 26 5.87 -10.04 -7.13
N ALA A 27 4.64 -9.53 -7.08
CA ALA A 27 4.28 -8.14 -7.33
C ALA A 27 4.24 -7.38 -6.00
N LEU A 28 4.96 -6.26 -5.93
CA LEU A 28 4.83 -5.34 -4.81
C LEU A 28 3.57 -4.51 -5.00
N VAL A 29 2.75 -4.39 -3.96
CA VAL A 29 1.55 -3.54 -4.03
C VAL A 29 1.84 -2.24 -3.30
N ALA A 30 1.52 -1.09 -3.88
CA ALA A 30 1.65 0.22 -3.24
C ALA A 30 0.28 0.90 -3.08
N CYS A 31 0.06 1.51 -1.91
CA CYS A 31 -1.13 2.27 -1.58
C CYS A 31 -0.85 3.78 -1.72
N ALA A 32 -1.23 4.34 -2.87
CA ALA A 32 -0.85 5.69 -3.29
C ALA A 32 -2.02 6.42 -3.98
N ASN A 33 -1.92 7.74 -4.14
CA ASN A 33 -2.94 8.50 -4.86
C ASN A 33 -2.70 8.48 -6.39
N THR A 34 -1.44 8.40 -6.80
CA THR A 34 -0.99 8.43 -8.21
C THR A 34 0.01 7.31 -8.48
N GLU A 35 0.24 7.01 -9.77
CA GLU A 35 1.24 6.04 -10.22
C GLU A 35 2.67 6.49 -9.88
N GLU A 36 2.96 7.79 -10.00
CA GLU A 36 4.25 8.37 -9.62
C GLU A 36 4.57 8.10 -8.15
N GLN A 37 3.59 8.34 -7.25
CA GLN A 37 3.76 8.04 -5.83
C GLN A 37 3.95 6.54 -5.56
N ALA A 38 3.28 5.66 -6.31
CA ALA A 38 3.48 4.23 -6.19
C ALA A 38 4.91 3.81 -6.57
N MET A 39 5.48 4.44 -7.61
CA MET A 39 6.86 4.21 -8.04
C MET A 39 7.87 4.76 -7.03
N GLU A 40 7.61 5.93 -6.43
CA GLU A 40 8.43 6.48 -5.35
C GLU A 40 8.46 5.53 -4.15
N LEU A 41 7.31 4.98 -3.74
CA LEU A 41 7.23 3.99 -2.65
C LEU A 41 8.02 2.72 -2.99
N ALA A 42 7.92 2.21 -4.21
CA ALA A 42 8.73 1.07 -4.67
C ALA A 42 10.23 1.36 -4.55
N THR A 43 10.66 2.55 -4.98
CA THR A 43 12.07 2.97 -4.91
C THR A 43 12.55 3.05 -3.46
N MET A 44 11.76 3.64 -2.56
CA MET A 44 12.08 3.70 -1.14
C MET A 44 12.17 2.30 -0.51
N TYR A 45 11.31 1.37 -0.92
CA TYR A 45 11.35 -0.01 -0.45
C TYR A 45 12.64 -0.72 -0.90
N GLU A 46 13.03 -0.57 -2.16
CA GLU A 46 14.30 -1.11 -2.67
C GLU A 46 15.52 -0.54 -1.95
N HIS A 47 15.46 0.73 -1.55
CA HIS A 47 16.48 1.37 -0.73
C HIS A 47 16.45 0.96 0.76
N GLY A 48 15.44 0.21 1.19
CA GLY A 48 15.23 -0.16 2.60
C GLY A 48 14.81 1.01 3.49
N GLU A 49 14.21 2.06 2.91
CA GLU A 49 13.73 3.25 3.62
C GLU A 49 12.32 3.04 4.19
N ILE A 50 11.52 2.16 3.58
CA ILE A 50 10.18 1.77 4.04
C ILE A 50 10.02 0.25 4.03
N ASP A 51 9.07 -0.24 4.82
CA ASP A 51 8.64 -1.63 4.85
C ASP A 51 7.20 -1.77 4.30
N THR A 52 6.81 -3.00 3.96
CA THR A 52 5.41 -3.33 3.68
C THR A 52 4.58 -3.24 4.96
N SER A 53 3.30 -2.93 4.79
CA SER A 53 2.33 -2.85 5.87
C SER A 53 1.04 -3.56 5.48
N ALA A 54 0.38 -4.17 6.47
CA ALA A 54 -0.93 -4.75 6.28
C ALA A 54 -1.98 -3.66 6.01
N PHE A 55 -2.61 -3.73 4.83
CA PHE A 55 -3.69 -2.86 4.40
C PHE A 55 -4.95 -3.67 4.12
N ARG A 56 -6.07 -3.23 4.69
CA ARG A 56 -7.36 -3.88 4.49
C ARG A 56 -8.03 -3.33 3.22
N CYS A 57 -8.07 -4.12 2.14
CA CYS A 57 -8.79 -3.76 0.91
C CYS A 57 -10.30 -3.82 1.19
N GLU A 58 -10.97 -2.67 1.22
CA GLU A 58 -12.43 -2.61 1.40
C GLU A 58 -13.20 -3.23 0.23
N LYS A 59 -12.58 -3.33 -0.96
CA LYS A 59 -13.22 -3.89 -2.16
C LYS A 59 -13.33 -5.41 -2.15
N CYS A 60 -12.32 -6.12 -1.63
CA CYS A 60 -12.35 -7.58 -1.51
C CYS A 60 -12.60 -8.05 -0.06
N GLY A 61 -12.50 -7.16 0.93
CA GLY A 61 -12.60 -7.48 2.35
C GLY A 61 -11.35 -8.13 2.96
N GLY A 62 -10.32 -8.40 2.14
CA GLY A 62 -9.07 -9.03 2.54
C GLY A 62 -8.01 -8.07 3.05
N THR A 63 -6.93 -8.64 3.60
CA THR A 63 -5.73 -7.91 4.02
C THR A 63 -4.61 -8.20 3.03
N HIS A 64 -3.96 -7.15 2.52
CA HIS A 64 -2.84 -7.22 1.59
C HIS A 64 -1.62 -6.54 2.22
N GLU A 65 -0.43 -7.04 1.95
CA GLU A 65 0.80 -6.34 2.27
C GLU A 65 1.07 -5.29 1.19
N VAL A 66 1.18 -4.03 1.59
CA VAL A 66 1.36 -2.91 0.66
C VAL A 66 2.44 -1.96 1.15
N LEU A 67 3.14 -1.33 0.22
CA LEU A 67 3.99 -0.17 0.44
C LEU A 67 3.10 1.06 0.66
N GLN A 68 3.38 1.81 1.72
CA GLN A 68 2.69 3.05 2.03
C GLN A 68 3.63 3.91 2.87
N GLU A 69 3.42 5.23 2.85
CA GLU A 69 4.22 6.14 3.67
C GLU A 69 4.10 5.78 5.16
N SER A 70 5.25 5.71 5.83
CA SER A 70 5.41 5.46 7.27
C SER A 70 4.72 6.56 8.09
N GLY A 71 3.41 6.41 8.29
CA GLY A 71 2.55 7.40 8.96
C GLY A 71 1.07 7.26 8.66
N GLU A 72 0.70 6.54 7.59
CA GLU A 72 -0.71 6.32 7.21
C GLU A 72 -1.21 4.90 7.47
N GLY A 73 -0.30 3.99 7.87
CA GLY A 73 -0.63 2.70 8.44
C GLY A 73 -1.18 2.85 9.85
N ASN A 74 -2.50 2.84 9.98
CA ASN A 74 -3.22 2.57 11.24
C ASN A 74 -2.99 3.61 12.36
N ARG A 75 -3.54 4.82 12.20
CA ARG A 75 -4.24 5.39 13.37
C ARG A 75 -5.54 4.60 13.51
N PRO A 76 -5.72 3.76 14.55
CA PRO A 76 -7.08 3.46 14.96
C PRO A 76 -7.76 4.82 15.18
N ALA A 77 -8.97 5.00 14.65
CA ALA A 77 -9.80 6.20 14.85
C ALA A 77 -10.25 6.37 16.32
N ASN A 78 -9.47 5.89 17.28
CA ASN A 78 -9.67 6.02 18.70
C ASN A 78 -8.32 6.11 19.42
N GLN A 79 -7.61 7.22 19.24
CA GLN A 79 -6.91 7.80 20.38
C GLN A 79 -7.62 9.11 20.69
N SER A 80 -8.71 8.95 21.46
CA SER A 80 -9.11 9.94 22.45
C SER A 80 -7.86 10.57 23.04
N LEU A 81 -7.73 11.88 22.90
CA LEU A 81 -7.03 12.70 23.88
C LEU A 81 -7.50 12.26 25.27
N LYS A 82 -6.63 11.60 26.03
CA LYS A 82 -6.68 11.38 27.50
C LYS A 82 -5.49 10.49 27.83
N LEU A 83 -4.40 10.96 28.42
CA LEU A 83 -4.16 11.23 29.86
C LEU A 83 -2.61 11.19 29.99
N TRP A 84 -1.84 12.04 30.67
CA TRP A 84 -2.02 13.09 31.69
C TRP A 84 -1.25 14.36 31.32
#